data_AF-A0A1G2VUA1-F1
#
_entry.id   AF-A0A1G2VUA1-F1
#
_cell.length_a   1.000
_cell.length_b   1.000
_cell.length_c   1.000
_cell.angle_alpha   90.00
_cell.angle_beta   90.00
_cell.angle_gamma   90.00
#
_symmetry.space_group_name_H-M   'P 1'
#
loop_
_entity.id
_entity.type
_entity.pdbx_description
1 polymer ?
#
loop_
_entity_poly.entity_id
_entity_poly.type
_entity_poly.pdbx_seq_one_letter_code
_entity_poly.pdbx_strand_id
1 'polypeptide(L)'
;MQNFTLEQSIMRRIYLIWVGRLLVNRYTLKVAILAALAWQFAAYVFVRAVFDNASHVSGLRYLEYFFGAFLRTDFLVQLLIVGMSAVSFLLAYDTLKNFRQVTFKGSIV
;
A
#
# COMPACT_ATOMS: atom_id res chain seq x y z
N MET A 1 -47.20 -4.00 0.26
CA MET A 1 -45.93 -3.85 -0.49
C MET A 1 -45.25 -2.50 -0.21
N GLN A 2 -45.10 -2.08 1.06
CA GLN A 2 -44.41 -0.83 1.45
C GLN A 2 -43.13 -1.05 2.28
N ASN A 3 -42.93 -2.26 2.84
CA ASN A 3 -41.79 -2.55 3.72
C ASN A 3 -40.46 -2.64 2.96
N PHE A 4 -40.48 -3.13 1.72
CA PHE A 4 -39.27 -3.33 0.90
C PHE A 4 -38.56 -2.01 0.57
N THR A 5 -39.29 -0.91 0.34
CA THR A 5 -38.68 0.38 -0.01
C THR A 5 -38.00 1.04 1.19
N LEU A 6 -38.53 0.82 2.39
CA LEU A 6 -37.98 1.30 3.66
C LEU A 6 -36.72 0.51 4.06
N GLU A 7 -36.77 -0.82 3.99
CA GLU A 7 -35.59 -1.68 4.19
C GLU A 7 -34.46 -1.33 3.21
N GLN A 8 -34.78 -1.13 1.93
CA GLN A 8 -33.79 -0.84 0.90
C GLN A 8 -33.15 0.54 1.09
N SER A 9 -33.92 1.52 1.58
CA SER A 9 -33.42 2.84 2.00
C SER A 9 -32.44 2.75 3.18
N ILE A 10 -32.80 1.97 4.20
CA ILE A 10 -31.98 1.79 5.40
C ILE A 10 -30.70 1.02 5.06
N MET A 11 -30.80 -0.05 4.27
CA MET A 11 -29.65 -0.82 3.78
C MET A 11 -28.67 0.05 3.00
N ARG A 12 -29.16 0.92 2.10
CA ARG A 12 -28.28 1.87 1.38
C ARG A 12 -27.50 2.79 2.32
N ARG A 13 -28.14 3.32 3.37
CA ARG A 13 -27.45 4.15 4.37
C ARG A 13 -26.41 3.37 5.16
N ILE A 14 -26.74 2.14 5.55
CA ILE A 14 -25.79 1.26 6.27
C ILE A 14 -24.58 0.96 5.39
N TYR A 15 -24.77 0.63 4.11
CA TYR A 15 -23.68 0.42 3.17
C TYR A 15 -22.83 1.68 2.97
N LEU A 16 -23.45 2.85 2.82
CA LEU A 16 -22.71 4.12 2.70
C LEU A 16 -21.88 4.43 3.96
N ILE A 17 -22.43 4.21 5.15
CA ILE A 17 -21.70 4.39 6.42
C ILE A 17 -20.61 3.34 6.56
N TRP A 18 -20.85 2.11 6.14
CA TRP A 18 -19.89 1.02 6.22
C TRP A 18 -18.72 1.22 5.25
N VAL A 19 -18.99 1.55 3.98
CA VAL A 19 -17.97 1.95 2.99
C VAL A 19 -17.26 3.23 3.44
N GLY A 20 -18.01 4.20 3.97
CA GLY A 20 -17.43 5.42 4.56
C GLY A 20 -16.48 5.10 5.70
N ARG A 21 -16.84 4.23 6.65
CA ARG A 21 -15.95 3.76 7.72
C ARG A 21 -14.75 3.00 7.20
N LEU A 22 -14.93 2.19 6.15
CA LEU A 22 -13.86 1.44 5.52
C LEU A 22 -12.83 2.37 4.87
N LEU A 23 -13.29 3.42 4.19
CA LEU A 23 -12.47 4.47 3.56
C LEU A 23 -11.84 5.43 4.59
N VAL A 24 -12.54 5.69 5.71
CA VAL A 24 -12.06 6.54 6.81
C VAL A 24 -11.07 5.79 7.72
N ASN A 25 -11.03 4.46 7.65
CA ASN A 25 -10.00 3.71 8.36
C ASN A 25 -8.62 4.06 7.77
N ARG A 26 -7.82 4.79 8.58
CA ARG A 26 -6.48 5.27 8.22
C ARG A 26 -5.57 4.16 7.68
N TYR A 27 -5.75 2.93 8.16
CA TYR A 27 -5.00 1.78 7.66
C TYR A 27 -5.41 1.41 6.23
N THR A 28 -6.71 1.26 5.96
CA THR A 28 -7.23 0.95 4.62
C THR A 28 -6.84 2.02 3.60
N LEU A 29 -6.87 3.30 3.99
CA LEU A 29 -6.46 4.39 3.12
C LEU A 29 -4.97 4.28 2.73
N LYS A 30 -4.08 3.98 3.68
CA LYS A 30 -2.65 3.77 3.42
C LYS A 30 -2.41 2.58 2.49
N VAL A 31 -3.14 1.48 2.69
CA VAL A 31 -3.07 0.30 1.79
C VAL A 31 -3.55 0.65 0.38
N ALA A 32 -4.65 1.39 0.26
CA ALA A 32 -5.17 1.83 -1.04
C ALA A 32 -4.19 2.76 -1.77
N ILE A 33 -3.57 3.70 -1.05
CA ILE A 33 -2.52 4.58 -1.60
C ILE A 33 -1.33 3.74 -2.08
N LEU A 34 -0.86 2.78 -1.28
CA LEU A 34 0.26 1.91 -1.69
C LEU A 34 -0.08 1.10 -2.94
N ALA A 35 -1.29 0.53 -3.01
CA ALA A 35 -1.76 -0.22 -4.18
C ALA A 35 -1.84 0.67 -5.43
N ALA A 36 -2.35 1.90 -5.31
CA ALA A 36 -2.41 2.85 -6.42
C ALA A 36 -1.01 3.25 -6.90
N LEU A 37 -0.07 3.50 -5.98
CA LEU A 37 1.32 3.81 -6.32
C LEU A 37 2.00 2.62 -7.00
N ALA A 38 1.78 1.38 -6.51
CA ALA A 38 2.32 0.17 -7.12
C ALA A 38 1.77 -0.07 -8.53
N TRP A 39 0.48 0.20 -8.74
CA TRP A 39 -0.16 0.13 -10.06
C TRP A 39 0.49 1.11 -11.03
N GLN A 40 0.64 2.37 -10.61
CA GLN A 40 1.26 3.39 -11.45
C GLN A 40 2.74 3.07 -11.73
N PHE A 41 3.46 2.57 -10.72
CA PHE A 41 4.84 2.15 -10.87
C PHE A 41 5.00 1.02 -11.89
N ALA A 42 4.13 0.00 -11.84
CA ALA A 42 4.13 -1.09 -12.81
C ALA A 42 3.80 -0.64 -14.25
N ALA A 43 3.07 0.47 -14.41
CA ALA A 43 2.81 1.07 -15.72
C ALA A 43 4.02 1.83 -16.30
N TYR A 44 4.86 2.42 -15.44
CA TYR A 44 6.04 3.18 -15.87
C TYR A 44 7.32 2.34 -15.95
N VAL A 45 7.45 1.28 -15.13
CA VAL A 45 8.67 0.49 -15.05
C VAL A 45 8.41 -0.93 -15.50
N PHE A 46 9.18 -1.37 -16.50
CA PHE A 46 9.24 -2.77 -16.90
C PHE A 46 10.03 -3.58 -15.87
N VAL A 47 9.36 -3.94 -14.78
CA VAL A 47 9.96 -4.63 -13.62
C VAL A 47 10.72 -5.90 -14.05
N ARG A 48 10.18 -6.67 -15.00
CA ARG A 48 10.84 -7.87 -15.55
C ARG A 48 12.20 -7.56 -16.17
N ALA A 49 12.30 -6.52 -17.00
CA ALA A 49 13.55 -6.14 -17.64
C ALA A 49 14.60 -5.70 -16.61
N VAL A 50 14.19 -5.07 -15.50
CA VAL A 50 15.09 -4.72 -14.40
C VAL A 50 15.63 -5.97 -13.71
N PHE A 51 14.77 -6.97 -13.43
CA PHE A 51 15.19 -8.22 -12.82
C PHE A 51 16.07 -9.07 -13.74
N ASP A 52 15.75 -9.12 -15.04
CA ASP A 52 16.55 -9.85 -16.03
C ASP A 52 17.96 -9.22 -16.15
N ASN A 53 18.05 -7.90 -16.16
CA ASN A 53 19.35 -7.21 -16.18
C ASN A 53 20.09 -7.34 -14.83
N ALA A 54 19.37 -7.33 -13.71
CA ALA A 54 19.95 -7.50 -12.38
C ALA A 54 20.51 -8.93 -12.16
N SER A 55 19.94 -9.95 -12.80
CA SER A 55 20.41 -11.33 -12.71
C SER A 55 21.86 -11.54 -13.18
N HIS A 56 22.37 -10.62 -14.00
CA HIS A 56 23.74 -10.61 -14.48
C HIS A 56 24.73 -9.93 -13.52
N VAL A 57 24.24 -9.33 -12.42
CA VAL A 57 25.03 -8.60 -11.43
C VAL A 57 25.04 -9.41 -10.13
N SER A 58 26.22 -9.60 -9.53
CA SER A 58 26.36 -10.39 -8.30
C SER A 58 27.15 -9.63 -7.21
N GLY A 59 26.90 -10.02 -5.95
CA GLY A 59 27.56 -9.44 -4.78
C GLY A 59 27.19 -7.98 -4.51
N LEU A 60 28.14 -7.20 -3.99
CA LEU A 60 27.93 -5.79 -3.62
C LEU A 60 27.62 -4.89 -4.83
N ARG A 61 27.96 -5.32 -6.05
CA ARG A 61 27.68 -4.58 -7.30
C ARG A 61 26.18 -4.49 -7.59
N TYR A 62 25.37 -5.35 -6.95
CA TYR A 62 23.91 -5.29 -7.05
C TYR A 62 23.38 -3.96 -6.50
N LEU A 63 23.91 -3.47 -5.38
CA LEU A 63 23.50 -2.19 -4.81
C LEU A 63 23.89 -1.03 -5.72
N GLU A 64 25.12 -1.02 -6.24
CA GLU A 64 25.57 0.00 -7.19
C GLU A 64 24.73 0.01 -8.47
N TYR A 65 24.36 -1.16 -8.98
CA TYR A 65 23.48 -1.29 -10.14
C TYR A 65 22.08 -0.72 -9.85
N PHE A 66 21.47 -1.05 -8.71
CA PHE A 66 20.17 -0.53 -8.33
C PHE A 66 20.18 0.98 -8.11
N PHE A 67 21.18 1.52 -7.39
CA PHE A 67 21.32 2.96 -7.21
C PHE A 67 21.60 3.68 -8.53
N GLY A 68 22.45 3.11 -9.39
CA GLY A 68 22.74 3.66 -10.72
C GLY A 68 21.52 3.65 -11.63
N ALA A 69 20.73 2.58 -11.61
CA ALA A 69 19.48 2.50 -12.35
C ALA A 69 18.46 3.50 -11.82
N PHE A 70 18.31 3.62 -10.50
CA PHE A 70 17.42 4.58 -9.85
C PHE A 70 17.75 6.03 -10.23
N LEU A 71 19.01 6.43 -10.12
CA LEU A 71 19.45 7.79 -10.45
C LEU A 71 19.26 8.14 -11.94
N ARG A 72 19.21 7.12 -12.81
CA ARG A 72 18.99 7.28 -14.25
C ARG A 72 17.51 7.19 -14.66
N THR A 73 16.62 6.76 -13.75
CA THR A 73 15.17 6.77 -14.04
C THR A 73 14.58 8.17 -13.96
N ASP A 74 13.46 8.36 -14.67
CA ASP A 74 12.73 9.61 -14.68
C ASP A 74 12.31 10.06 -13.28
N PHE A 75 12.24 11.38 -13.09
CA PHE A 75 11.86 12.01 -11.82
C PHE A 75 10.53 11.47 -11.27
N LEU A 76 9.57 11.17 -12.15
CA LEU A 76 8.28 10.57 -11.78
C LEU A 76 8.44 9.17 -11.15
N VAL A 77 9.32 8.34 -11.70
CA VAL A 77 9.61 7.00 -11.17
C VAL A 77 10.32 7.10 -9.82
N GLN A 78 11.27 8.03 -9.68
CA GLN A 78 11.94 8.29 -8.41
C GLN A 78 10.93 8.69 -7.32
N LEU A 79 10.00 9.59 -7.66
CA LEU A 79 8.94 10.03 -6.74
C LEU A 79 7.99 8.88 -6.37
N LEU A 80 7.64 8.00 -7.31
CA LEU A 80 6.84 6.81 -7.03
C LEU A 80 7.55 5.85 -6.07
N ILE A 81 8.85 5.58 -6.28
CA ILE A 81 9.65 4.71 -5.40
C ILE A 81 9.77 5.31 -3.98
N VAL A 82 10.03 6.61 -3.89
CA VAL A 82 10.11 7.31 -2.59
C VAL A 82 8.75 7.31 -1.90
N GLY A 83 7.66 7.57 -2.63
CA GLY A 83 6.30 7.53 -2.10
C GLY A 83 5.91 6.13 -1.61
N MET A 84 6.20 5.09 -2.40
CA MET A 84 5.93 3.70 -2.03
C MET A 84 6.73 3.28 -0.78
N SER A 85 8.01 3.65 -0.71
CA SER A 85 8.84 3.31 0.46
C SER A 85 8.37 4.03 1.73
N ALA A 86 8.00 5.31 1.64
CA ALA A 86 7.45 6.05 2.77
C ALA A 86 6.11 5.47 3.26
N VAL A 87 5.17 5.18 2.35
CA VAL A 87 3.87 4.58 2.73
C VAL A 87 4.04 3.18 3.29
N SER A 88 4.93 2.38 2.70
CA SER A 88 5.25 1.04 3.21
C SER A 88 5.85 1.09 4.61
N PHE A 89 6.76 2.03 4.87
CA PHE A 89 7.31 2.24 6.21
C PHE A 89 6.24 2.63 7.23
N LEU A 90 5.33 3.55 6.87
CA LEU A 90 4.21 3.93 7.73
C LEU A 90 3.25 2.76 7.99
N LEU A 91 2.99 1.91 6.99
CA LEU A 91 2.18 0.69 7.16
C LEU A 91 2.87 -0.34 8.04
N ALA A 92 4.18 -0.55 7.88
CA ALA A 92 4.96 -1.44 8.72
C ALA A 92 4.97 -0.95 10.18
N TYR A 93 5.13 0.36 10.39
CA TYR A 93 5.07 0.98 11.71
C TYR A 93 3.68 0.81 12.36
N ASP A 94 2.60 1.10 11.62
CA ASP A 94 1.22 0.91 12.11
C ASP A 94 0.94 -0.56 12.44
N THR A 95 1.41 -1.48 11.59
CA THR A 95 1.25 -2.92 11.79
C THR A 95 1.97 -3.34 13.07
N LEU A 96 3.23 -2.97 13.25
CA LEU A 96 4.01 -3.30 14.46
C LEU A 96 3.37 -2.71 15.73
N LYS A 97 2.87 -1.48 15.66
CA LYS A 97 2.16 -0.84 16.78
C LYS A 97 0.87 -1.56 17.13
N ASN A 98 0.06 -1.91 16.13
CA ASN A 98 -1.20 -2.64 16.33
C ASN A 98 -0.95 -4.05 16.88
N PHE A 99 0.06 -4.78 16.38
CA PHE A 99 0.45 -6.08 16.92
C PHE A 99 0.84 -5.98 18.40
N ARG A 100 1.65 -4.97 18.79
CA ARG A 100 2.05 -4.76 20.17
C ARG A 100 0.86 -4.45 21.10
N GLN A 101 -0.15 -3.74 20.61
CA GLN A 101 -1.38 -3.46 21.36
C GLN A 101 -2.26 -4.70 21.57
N VAL A 102 -2.29 -5.62 20.60
CA VAL A 102 -3.02 -6.89 20.72
C VAL A 102 -2.36 -7.79 21.77
N THR A 103 -1.02 -7.89 21.78
CA THR A 103 -0.29 -8.72 22.74
C THR A 103 -0.42 -8.22 24.18
N PHE A 104 -0.39 -6.90 24.42
CA PHE A 104 -0.54 -6.33 25.77
C PHE A 104 -1.95 -6.49 26.35
N LYS A 105 -2.99 -6.51 25.51
CA LYS A 105 -4.39 -6.66 25.97
C LYS A 105 -4.73 -8.12 26.31
N GLY A 106 -4.00 -9.10 25.78
CA GLY A 106 -4.16 -10.52 26.10
C GLY A 106 -3.50 -10.97 27.41
N SER A 107 -2.70 -10.13 28.07
CA SER A 107 -2.00 -10.46 29.32
C SER A 107 -2.74 -10.00 30.59
N ILE A 108 -3.92 -9.38 30.46
CA ILE A 108 -4.74 -8.85 31.57
C ILE A 108 -6.11 -9.56 31.63
N VAL A 109 -6.23 -10.76 31.06
CA VAL A 109 -7.38 -11.64 31.22
C VAL A 109 -6.92 -12.94 31.84
#